data_AF-A0AAW2MZ89-F1
#
_entry.id   AF-A0AAW2MZ89-F1
#
_cell.length_a   1.000
_cell.length_b   1.000
_cell.length_c   1.000
_cell.angle_alpha   90.00
_cell.angle_beta   90.00
_cell.angle_gamma   90.00
#
_symmetry.space_group_name_H-M   'P 1'
#
loop_
_entity.id
_entity.type
_entity.pdbx_description
1 polymer ?
#
loop_
_entity_poly.entity_id
_entity_poly.type
_entity_poly.pdbx_seq_one_letter_code
_entity_poly.pdbx_strand_id
1 'polypeptide(L)'
;MKSLRSLDAHLNAIHGLPHDIGKLTNLEVLNVSSNFYDLTEVPETIGDLVSLRELDLSNNQIRALPETIYQLKNLTKLNLDQNPLVIPPVEIVNGGIKAIKGYMIKRRLDTLEAEKQRAMAEAEMGWVAWGSSMVYNVFWGGPQNGYLGAQNDPCLYEQLSSTLMELEDSPEGMSTTPTATSKLIVREPQENASH
;
A
#
# COMPACT_ATOMS: atom_id res chain seq x y z
N MET A 1 6.66 27.05 5.24
CA MET A 1 5.29 27.26 5.75
C MET A 1 5.00 26.19 6.82
N LYS A 2 5.49 26.35 8.06
CA LYS A 2 5.35 25.32 9.12
C LYS A 2 4.12 25.53 10.03
N SER A 3 3.28 26.52 9.76
CA SER A 3 2.16 26.93 10.63
C SER A 3 0.78 26.79 9.98
N LEU A 4 0.72 26.28 8.74
CA LEU A 4 -0.55 26.13 8.03
C LEU A 4 -1.36 25.00 8.68
N ARG A 5 -2.60 25.31 9.10
CA ARG A 5 -3.50 24.35 9.75
C ARG A 5 -4.67 23.93 8.87
N SER A 6 -5.10 24.81 7.97
CA SER A 6 -6.17 24.53 7.02
C SER A 6 -5.69 24.94 5.64
N LEU A 7 -5.80 24.03 4.68
CA LEU A 7 -5.55 24.27 3.27
C LEU A 7 -6.82 23.93 2.51
N ASP A 8 -7.41 24.95 1.92
CA ASP A 8 -8.56 24.80 1.06
C ASP A 8 -8.18 25.14 -0.38
N ALA A 9 -8.30 24.14 -1.23
CA ALA A 9 -8.02 24.16 -2.65
C ALA A 9 -9.18 23.56 -3.46
N HIS A 10 -10.41 23.60 -2.92
CA HIS A 10 -11.60 23.16 -3.64
C HIS A 10 -11.86 23.99 -4.91
N LEU A 11 -12.54 23.39 -5.89
CA LEU A 11 -12.96 24.06 -7.14
C LEU A 11 -11.80 24.70 -7.92
N ASN A 12 -10.67 24.01 -7.98
CA ASN A 12 -9.54 24.42 -8.81
C ASN A 12 -9.34 23.45 -9.99
N ALA A 13 -8.30 23.73 -10.79
CA ALA A 13 -7.85 22.85 -11.86
C ALA A 13 -6.50 22.20 -11.48
N ILE A 14 -6.43 21.63 -10.27
CA ILE A 14 -5.20 21.01 -9.79
C ILE A 14 -5.05 19.62 -10.42
N HIS A 15 -3.97 19.42 -11.16
CA HIS A 15 -3.65 18.12 -11.78
C HIS A 15 -3.09 17.10 -10.79
N GLY A 16 -2.50 17.55 -9.68
CA GLY A 16 -1.80 16.68 -8.76
C GLY A 16 -1.40 17.42 -7.50
N LEU A 17 -1.29 16.70 -6.39
CA LEU A 17 -0.69 17.24 -5.18
C LEU A 17 0.84 17.10 -5.26
N PRO A 18 1.61 18.15 -4.94
CA PRO A 18 3.06 18.07 -4.92
C PRO A 18 3.52 17.11 -3.81
N HIS A 19 4.61 16.39 -4.03
CA HIS A 19 5.22 15.52 -3.02
C HIS A 19 5.58 16.28 -1.73
N ASP A 20 5.83 17.59 -1.82
CA ASP A 20 6.11 18.45 -0.67
C ASP A 20 4.92 18.67 0.28
N ILE A 21 3.70 18.23 -0.07
CA ILE A 21 2.52 18.36 0.79
C ILE A 21 2.76 17.71 2.18
N GLY A 22 3.49 16.58 2.23
CA GLY A 22 3.83 15.89 3.47
C GLY A 22 4.68 16.70 4.46
N LYS A 23 5.32 17.79 4.01
CA LYS A 23 6.06 18.69 4.90
C LYS A 23 5.16 19.55 5.78
N LEU A 24 3.85 19.60 5.50
CA LEU A 24 2.86 20.37 6.27
C LEU A 24 2.37 19.58 7.49
N THR A 25 3.30 19.19 8.38
CA THR A 25 3.00 18.30 9.52
C THR A 25 1.98 18.85 10.54
N ASN A 26 1.70 20.16 10.50
CA ASN A 26 0.70 20.84 11.34
C ASN A 26 -0.66 21.04 10.65
N LEU A 27 -0.83 20.52 9.44
CA LEU A 27 -2.09 20.60 8.71
C LEU A 27 -3.13 19.70 9.37
N GLU A 28 -4.30 20.27 9.68
CA GLU A 28 -5.43 19.59 10.30
C GLU A 28 -6.57 19.37 9.32
N VAL A 29 -6.76 20.28 8.36
CA VAL A 29 -7.82 20.22 7.36
C VAL A 29 -7.22 20.40 5.97
N LEU A 30 -7.49 19.44 5.08
CA LEU A 30 -7.14 19.50 3.67
C LEU A 30 -8.39 19.27 2.82
N ASN A 31 -8.81 20.30 2.11
CA ASN A 31 -9.90 20.20 1.14
C ASN A 31 -9.33 20.40 -0.27
N VAL A 32 -9.40 19.36 -1.09
CA VAL A 32 -8.99 19.36 -2.50
C VAL A 32 -10.12 18.80 -3.38
N SER A 33 -11.36 18.96 -2.90
CA SER A 33 -12.55 18.48 -3.60
C SER A 33 -12.80 19.24 -4.90
N SER A 34 -13.50 18.60 -5.84
CA SER A 34 -13.96 19.24 -7.08
C SER A 34 -12.82 19.81 -7.95
N ASN A 35 -11.71 19.08 -8.07
CA ASN A 35 -10.69 19.31 -9.09
C ASN A 35 -10.98 18.40 -10.30
N PHE A 36 -12.10 18.71 -10.96
CA PHE A 36 -12.93 17.85 -11.83
C PHE A 36 -12.25 17.03 -12.94
N TYR A 37 -11.03 17.36 -13.38
CA TYR A 37 -10.50 16.81 -14.63
C TYR A 37 -9.22 15.98 -14.51
N ASP A 38 -8.29 16.32 -13.62
CA ASP A 38 -6.94 15.74 -13.71
C ASP A 38 -6.33 15.25 -12.39
N LEU A 39 -6.98 15.44 -11.24
CA LEU A 39 -6.46 14.87 -10.00
C LEU A 39 -6.73 13.35 -9.98
N THR A 40 -5.77 12.59 -10.51
CA THR A 40 -5.83 11.13 -10.65
C THR A 40 -5.14 10.37 -9.53
N GLU A 41 -4.16 11.01 -8.90
CA GLU A 41 -3.27 10.38 -7.93
C GLU A 41 -3.04 11.29 -6.72
N VAL A 42 -2.87 10.66 -5.56
CA VAL A 42 -2.50 11.31 -4.30
C VAL A 42 -1.10 10.79 -3.93
N PRO A 43 -0.12 11.69 -3.66
CA PRO A 43 1.25 11.28 -3.39
C PRO A 43 1.34 10.50 -2.07
N GLU A 44 2.31 9.58 -1.99
CA GLU A 44 2.57 8.80 -0.77
C GLU A 44 2.91 9.66 0.44
N THR A 45 3.44 10.87 0.22
CA THR A 45 3.76 11.83 1.28
C THR A 45 2.52 12.38 1.99
N ILE A 46 1.31 12.08 1.54
CA ILE A 46 0.09 12.37 2.30
C ILE A 46 0.13 11.70 3.68
N GLY A 47 0.78 10.53 3.81
CA GLY A 47 0.92 9.80 5.07
C GLY A 47 1.71 10.56 6.13
N ASP A 48 2.56 11.51 5.73
CA ASP A 48 3.39 12.31 6.64
C ASP A 48 2.60 13.41 7.38
N LEU A 49 1.35 13.65 7.00
CA LEU A 49 0.46 14.64 7.61
C LEU A 49 -0.11 14.14 8.95
N VAL A 50 0.76 13.96 9.94
CA VAL A 50 0.43 13.36 11.23
C VAL A 50 -0.68 14.09 12.02
N SER A 51 -0.88 15.39 11.77
CA SER A 51 -1.92 16.20 12.44
C SER A 51 -3.25 16.23 11.69
N LEU A 52 -3.35 15.60 10.51
CA LEU A 52 -4.52 15.72 9.65
C LEU A 52 -5.74 15.03 10.29
N ARG A 53 -6.85 15.76 10.35
CA ARG A 53 -8.12 15.33 10.95
C ARG A 53 -9.22 15.20 9.92
N GLU A 54 -9.22 16.07 8.91
CA GLU A 54 -10.23 16.10 7.86
C GLU A 54 -9.55 16.15 6.50
N LEU A 55 -9.89 15.18 5.64
CA LEU A 55 -9.40 15.07 4.27
C LEU A 55 -10.60 14.92 3.34
N ASP A 56 -10.80 15.93 2.49
CA ASP A 56 -11.82 15.89 1.43
C ASP A 56 -11.15 15.81 0.05
N LEU A 57 -11.34 14.65 -0.58
CA LEU A 57 -10.87 14.30 -1.92
C LEU A 57 -12.05 14.05 -2.87
N SER A 58 -13.27 14.43 -2.48
CA SER A 58 -14.47 14.14 -3.26
C SER A 58 -14.47 14.84 -4.63
N ASN A 59 -15.20 14.25 -5.58
CA ASN A 59 -15.44 14.82 -6.90
C ASN A 59 -14.14 15.09 -7.68
N ASN A 60 -13.30 14.06 -7.74
CA ASN A 60 -12.04 14.02 -8.47
C ASN A 60 -11.97 12.77 -9.37
N GLN A 61 -10.81 12.50 -9.98
CA GLN A 61 -10.60 11.33 -10.86
C GLN A 61 -9.67 10.30 -10.21
N ILE A 62 -9.68 10.22 -8.88
CA ILE A 62 -8.74 9.38 -8.12
C ILE A 62 -9.11 7.92 -8.31
N ARG A 63 -8.15 7.12 -8.82
CA ARG A 63 -8.34 5.68 -9.03
C ARG A 63 -7.80 4.83 -7.91
N ALA A 64 -6.74 5.29 -7.26
CA ALA A 64 -6.08 4.58 -6.18
C ALA A 64 -5.67 5.55 -5.07
N LEU A 65 -5.89 5.15 -3.83
CA LEU A 65 -5.29 5.81 -2.67
C LEU A 65 -3.91 5.23 -2.38
N PRO A 66 -2.95 6.05 -1.93
CA PRO A 66 -1.64 5.58 -1.55
C PRO A 66 -1.72 4.68 -0.31
N GLU A 67 -0.82 3.69 -0.24
CA GLU A 67 -0.77 2.76 0.89
C GLU A 67 -0.53 3.51 2.20
N THR A 68 0.26 4.58 2.18
CA THR A 68 0.61 5.41 3.35
C THR A 68 -0.56 6.11 4.03
N ILE A 69 -1.79 6.07 3.49
CA ILE A 69 -2.97 6.65 4.13
C ILE A 69 -3.25 6.05 5.53
N TYR A 70 -2.77 4.83 5.81
CA TYR A 70 -2.85 4.24 7.15
C TYR A 70 -2.07 5.01 8.21
N GLN A 71 -1.04 5.78 7.82
CA GLN A 71 -0.18 6.54 8.72
C GLN A 71 -0.88 7.76 9.32
N LEU A 72 -2.01 8.18 8.76
CA LEU A 72 -2.81 9.31 9.23
C LEU A 72 -3.55 8.98 10.53
N LYS A 73 -2.83 8.94 11.66
CA LYS A 73 -3.36 8.51 12.97
C LYS A 73 -4.54 9.33 13.47
N ASN A 74 -4.55 10.64 13.21
CA ASN A 74 -5.57 11.58 13.70
C ASN A 74 -6.76 11.78 12.75
N LEU A 75 -6.81 11.06 11.63
CA LEU A 75 -7.86 11.26 10.62
C LEU A 75 -9.22 10.80 11.15
N THR A 76 -10.16 11.74 11.22
CA THR A 76 -11.53 11.55 11.71
C THR A 76 -12.57 11.63 10.59
N LYS A 77 -12.29 12.37 9.52
CA LYS A 77 -13.17 12.51 8.37
C LYS A 77 -12.37 12.31 7.09
N LEU A 78 -12.88 11.45 6.23
CA LEU A 78 -12.35 11.16 4.90
C LEU A 78 -13.52 11.11 3.93
N ASN A 79 -13.53 12.03 2.97
CA ASN A 79 -14.53 12.04 1.91
C ASN A 79 -13.85 11.67 0.58
N LEU A 80 -14.37 10.61 -0.05
CA LEU A 80 -13.88 10.04 -1.30
C LEU A 80 -14.97 9.95 -2.36
N ASP A 81 -16.15 10.50 -2.09
CA ASP A 81 -17.32 10.38 -2.94
C ASP A 81 -17.04 10.95 -4.34
N GLN A 82 -17.74 10.43 -5.35
CA GLN A 82 -17.59 10.88 -6.74
C GLN A 82 -16.13 10.75 -7.25
N ASN A 83 -15.46 9.65 -6.92
CA ASN A 83 -14.20 9.23 -7.52
C ASN A 83 -14.32 7.83 -8.15
N PRO A 84 -13.66 7.56 -9.29
CA PRO A 84 -13.61 6.24 -9.91
C PRO A 84 -12.59 5.32 -9.20
N LEU A 85 -12.74 5.16 -7.88
CA LEU A 85 -11.83 4.36 -7.05
C LEU A 85 -11.91 2.88 -7.42
N VAL A 86 -10.76 2.30 -7.75
CA VAL A 86 -10.55 0.86 -7.93
C VAL A 86 -9.91 0.27 -6.67
N ILE A 87 -9.05 1.06 -6.01
CA ILE A 87 -8.30 0.66 -4.83
C ILE A 87 -8.37 1.79 -3.79
N PRO A 88 -8.97 1.58 -2.61
CA PRO A 88 -9.64 0.37 -2.15
C PRO A 88 -11.00 0.15 -2.86
N PRO A 89 -11.54 -1.08 -2.88
CA PRO A 89 -12.87 -1.36 -3.42
C PRO A 89 -13.95 -0.54 -2.70
N VAL A 90 -15.03 -0.21 -3.41
CA VAL A 90 -16.12 0.63 -2.87
C VAL A 90 -16.77 0.02 -1.62
N GLU A 91 -16.79 -1.31 -1.51
CA GLU A 91 -17.30 -2.01 -0.34
C GLU A 91 -16.50 -1.68 0.92
N ILE A 92 -15.17 -1.54 0.79
CA ILE A 92 -14.28 -1.16 1.88
C ILE A 92 -14.43 0.32 2.21
N VAL A 93 -14.61 1.17 1.20
CA VAL A 93 -14.84 2.60 1.38
C VAL A 93 -16.11 2.84 2.21
N ASN A 94 -17.18 2.11 1.92
CA ASN A 94 -18.43 2.17 2.67
C ASN A 94 -18.29 1.69 4.12
N GLY A 95 -17.28 0.87 4.44
CA GLY A 95 -16.91 0.47 5.80
C GLY A 95 -16.21 1.56 6.61
N GLY A 96 -15.98 2.74 6.02
CA GLY A 96 -15.41 3.90 6.68
C GLY A 96 -13.88 3.88 6.81
N ILE A 97 -13.34 4.86 7.51
CA ILE A 97 -11.88 5.11 7.61
C ILE A 97 -11.14 3.90 8.16
N LYS A 98 -11.72 3.23 9.16
CA LYS A 98 -11.12 2.08 9.84
C LYS A 98 -10.91 0.91 8.87
N ALA A 99 -11.93 0.60 8.06
CA ALA A 99 -11.86 -0.44 7.04
C ALA A 99 -10.84 -0.09 5.94
N ILE A 100 -10.83 1.17 5.48
CA ILE A 100 -9.86 1.66 4.49
C ILE A 100 -8.42 1.49 5.01
N LYS A 101 -8.14 1.95 6.25
CA LYS A 101 -6.81 1.81 6.85
C LYS A 101 -6.41 0.34 6.99
N GLY A 102 -7.30 -0.51 7.50
CA GLY A 102 -7.05 -1.95 7.65
C GLY A 102 -6.75 -2.62 6.32
N TYR A 103 -7.52 -2.32 5.26
CA TYR A 103 -7.28 -2.85 3.92
C TYR A 103 -5.90 -2.45 3.38
N MET A 104 -5.49 -1.19 3.56
CA MET A 104 -4.18 -0.71 3.10
C MET A 104 -3.02 -1.36 3.86
N ILE A 105 -3.15 -1.48 5.19
CA ILE A 105 -2.15 -2.17 6.02
C ILE A 105 -2.02 -3.63 5.59
N LYS A 106 -3.14 -4.33 5.43
CA LYS A 106 -3.17 -5.73 5.01
C LYS A 106 -2.49 -5.93 3.65
N ARG A 107 -2.83 -5.09 2.67
CA ARG A 107 -2.21 -5.14 1.34
C ARG A 107 -0.69 -4.89 1.38
N ARG A 108 -0.23 -3.98 2.26
CA ARG A 108 1.20 -3.73 2.45
C ARG A 108 1.90 -4.94 3.09
N LEU A 109 1.28 -5.57 4.09
CA LEU A 109 1.79 -6.77 4.73
C LEU A 109 1.94 -7.93 3.74
N ASP A 110 0.91 -8.18 2.92
CA ASP A 110 0.95 -9.22 1.87
C ASP A 110 2.12 -8.99 0.89
N THR A 111 2.37 -7.72 0.55
CA THR A 111 3.48 -7.33 -0.33
C THR A 111 4.85 -7.57 0.34
N LEU A 112 5.01 -7.18 1.61
CA LEU A 112 6.22 -7.41 2.39
C LEU A 112 6.51 -8.90 2.58
N GLU A 113 5.49 -9.72 2.81
CA GLU A 113 5.65 -11.17 2.93
C GLU A 113 6.10 -11.79 1.60
N ALA A 114 5.52 -11.36 0.49
CA ALA A 114 5.93 -11.80 -0.85
C ALA A 114 7.36 -11.37 -1.17
N GLU A 115 7.77 -10.14 -0.82
CA GLU A 115 9.14 -9.66 -0.96
C GLU A 115 10.12 -10.48 -0.11
N LYS A 116 9.75 -10.79 1.14
CA LYS A 116 10.55 -11.65 2.02
C LYS A 116 10.71 -13.05 1.44
N GLN A 117 9.64 -13.66 0.94
CA GLN A 117 9.69 -14.98 0.30
C GLN A 117 10.53 -14.96 -0.98
N ARG A 118 10.40 -13.92 -1.81
CA ARG A 118 11.25 -13.71 -2.99
C ARG A 118 12.72 -13.58 -2.61
N ALA A 119 13.03 -12.79 -1.59
CA ALA A 119 14.40 -12.62 -1.09
C ALA A 119 14.98 -13.94 -0.54
N MET A 120 14.18 -14.75 0.17
CA MET A 120 14.62 -16.09 0.60
C MET A 120 14.87 -17.02 -0.58
N ALA A 121 13.97 -17.05 -1.56
CA ALA A 121 14.12 -17.86 -2.77
C ALA A 121 15.35 -17.43 -3.59
N GLU A 122 15.59 -16.11 -3.72
CA GLU A 122 16.79 -15.57 -4.36
C GLU A 122 18.06 -15.85 -3.57
N ALA A 123 18.01 -15.86 -2.23
CA ALA A 123 19.14 -16.25 -1.40
C ALA A 123 19.44 -17.74 -1.54
N GLU A 124 18.41 -18.60 -1.57
CA GLU A 124 18.55 -20.05 -1.82
C GLU A 124 19.08 -20.31 -3.23
N MET A 125 18.48 -19.71 -4.26
CA MET A 125 18.93 -19.79 -5.66
C MET A 125 20.32 -19.16 -5.87
N GLY A 126 20.60 -18.07 -5.15
CA GLY A 126 21.91 -17.41 -5.13
C GLY A 126 22.97 -18.29 -4.50
N TRP A 127 22.66 -19.01 -3.42
CA TRP A 127 23.55 -20.01 -2.82
C TRP A 127 23.72 -21.27 -3.67
N VAL A 128 22.78 -21.69 -4.52
CA VAL A 128 23.04 -22.76 -5.51
C VAL A 128 23.77 -22.26 -6.76
N ALA A 129 23.52 -21.02 -7.20
CA ALA A 129 24.27 -20.37 -8.29
C ALA A 129 25.73 -20.11 -7.87
N TRP A 130 25.94 -19.66 -6.64
CA TRP A 130 27.26 -19.54 -6.02
C TRP A 130 27.77 -20.86 -5.52
N GLY A 131 26.96 -21.83 -5.12
CA GLY A 131 27.42 -23.14 -4.66
C GLY A 131 28.10 -23.91 -5.79
N SER A 132 27.60 -23.74 -7.03
CA SER A 132 28.26 -24.24 -8.25
C SER A 132 29.50 -23.41 -8.64
N SER A 133 29.57 -22.12 -8.25
CA SER A 133 30.67 -21.19 -8.55
C SER A 133 31.72 -21.04 -7.40
N MET A 134 31.41 -21.47 -6.17
CA MET A 134 32.29 -21.45 -5.00
C MET A 134 33.30 -22.59 -5.11
N VAL A 135 32.93 -23.72 -5.72
CA VAL A 135 33.92 -24.73 -6.12
C VAL A 135 34.92 -24.16 -7.13
N TYR A 136 34.47 -23.25 -8.01
CA TYR A 136 35.33 -22.55 -8.97
C TYR A 136 36.22 -21.50 -8.30
N ASN A 137 35.69 -20.67 -7.40
CA ASN A 137 36.44 -19.58 -6.75
C ASN A 137 37.39 -20.03 -5.63
N VAL A 138 37.11 -21.15 -4.94
CA VAL A 138 38.05 -21.75 -3.98
C VAL A 138 39.25 -22.39 -4.70
N PHE A 139 39.09 -22.78 -5.98
CA PHE A 139 40.18 -23.37 -6.78
C PHE A 139 40.91 -22.37 -7.70
N TRP A 140 40.29 -21.25 -8.11
CA TRP A 140 40.86 -20.37 -9.17
C TRP A 140 40.63 -18.85 -8.98
N GLY A 141 40.78 -18.32 -7.75
CA GLY A 141 41.15 -16.92 -7.48
C GLY A 141 40.42 -15.73 -8.15
N GLY A 142 39.36 -15.21 -7.50
CA GLY A 142 38.92 -13.79 -7.43
C GLY A 142 37.99 -13.24 -8.55
N PRO A 143 37.33 -12.04 -8.41
CA PRO A 143 37.30 -11.06 -7.30
C PRO A 143 35.88 -10.71 -6.74
N GLN A 144 35.87 -9.89 -5.68
CA GLN A 144 34.70 -9.37 -4.95
C GLN A 144 33.86 -8.38 -5.76
N ASN A 145 32.52 -8.54 -5.81
CA ASN A 145 31.60 -7.39 -5.88
C ASN A 145 30.13 -7.76 -5.58
N GLY A 146 29.56 -7.03 -4.61
CA GLY A 146 28.28 -6.34 -4.78
C GLY A 146 26.99 -7.13 -4.59
N TYR A 147 26.68 -7.53 -3.35
CA TYR A 147 25.29 -7.80 -2.96
C TYR A 147 24.70 -6.59 -2.21
N LEU A 148 23.96 -5.76 -2.94
CA LEU A 148 22.97 -4.85 -2.35
C LEU A 148 21.73 -5.69 -2.01
N GLY A 149 21.71 -6.24 -0.81
CA GLY A 149 20.54 -6.93 -0.27
C GLY A 149 19.40 -5.96 -0.08
N ALA A 150 18.21 -6.36 -0.54
CA ALA A 150 16.94 -5.69 -0.23
C ALA A 150 16.83 -5.48 1.29
N GLN A 151 16.81 -4.21 1.70
CA GLN A 151 16.59 -3.81 3.09
C GLN A 151 15.11 -4.05 3.43
N ASN A 152 14.78 -5.30 3.76
CA ASN A 152 13.51 -5.61 4.41
C ASN A 152 13.64 -5.18 5.87
N ASP A 153 13.17 -3.98 6.22
CA ASP A 153 13.17 -3.47 7.59
C ASP A 153 12.21 -4.32 8.46
N PRO A 154 12.72 -5.20 9.35
CA PRO A 154 11.87 -6.15 10.10
C PRO A 154 10.88 -5.44 11.03
N CYS A 155 11.25 -4.25 11.51
CA CYS A 155 10.43 -3.43 12.39
C CYS A 155 9.14 -2.92 11.70
N LEU A 156 9.15 -2.70 10.39
CA LEU A 156 7.98 -2.18 9.68
C LEU A 156 6.85 -3.21 9.63
N TYR A 157 7.17 -4.50 9.44
CA TYR A 157 6.17 -5.57 9.43
C TYR A 157 5.49 -5.71 10.79
N GLU A 158 6.27 -5.72 11.88
CA GLU A 158 5.75 -5.81 13.25
C GLU A 158 4.90 -4.58 13.61
N GLN A 159 5.33 -3.39 13.21
CA GLN A 159 4.58 -2.16 13.41
C GLN A 159 3.24 -2.17 12.65
N LEU A 160 3.23 -2.64 11.40
CA LEU A 160 2.01 -2.76 10.60
C LEU A 160 1.05 -3.81 11.16
N SER A 161 1.57 -4.98 11.54
CA SER A 161 0.80 -6.07 12.13
C SER A 161 0.13 -5.67 13.44
N SER A 162 0.86 -4.99 14.33
CA SER A 162 0.28 -4.46 15.57
C SER A 162 -0.82 -3.42 15.32
N THR A 163 -0.61 -2.47 14.39
CA THR A 163 -1.70 -1.53 14.03
C THR A 163 -2.92 -2.22 13.41
N LEU A 164 -2.75 -3.31 12.66
CA LEU A 164 -3.89 -4.06 12.13
C LEU A 164 -4.70 -4.70 13.26
N MET A 165 -4.03 -5.32 14.23
CA MET A 165 -4.69 -5.88 15.42
C MET A 165 -5.47 -4.83 16.22
N GLU A 166 -4.89 -3.63 16.43
CA GLU A 166 -5.58 -2.54 17.12
C GLU A 166 -6.87 -2.10 16.41
N LEU A 167 -6.85 -2.13 15.07
CA LEU A 167 -8.05 -1.86 14.29
C LEU A 167 -9.03 -3.03 14.40
N GLU A 168 -8.60 -4.27 14.41
CA GLU A 168 -9.52 -5.42 14.50
C GLU A 168 -10.19 -5.58 15.88
N ASP A 169 -9.53 -5.20 16.98
CA ASP A 169 -10.00 -5.43 18.36
C ASP A 169 -10.96 -4.34 18.89
N SER A 170 -11.18 -3.27 18.13
CA SER A 170 -12.11 -2.20 18.54
C SER A 170 -13.57 -2.63 18.31
N PRO A 171 -14.43 -2.63 19.36
CA PRO A 171 -15.68 -3.38 19.40
C PRO A 171 -16.82 -2.65 18.70
N GLU A 172 -16.79 -2.56 17.38
CA GLU A 172 -17.97 -2.21 16.59
C GLU A 172 -18.02 -3.08 15.32
N GLY A 173 -18.99 -4.00 15.30
CA GLY A 173 -19.66 -4.48 14.09
C GLY A 173 -18.88 -5.43 13.17
N MET A 174 -18.80 -6.71 13.56
CA MET A 174 -18.44 -7.82 12.68
C MET A 174 -19.59 -8.13 11.71
N SER A 175 -19.38 -7.91 10.40
CA SER A 175 -20.16 -8.48 9.28
C SER A 175 -19.48 -8.00 7.98
N THR A 176 -18.87 -8.78 7.10
CA THR A 176 -18.93 -10.20 6.76
C THR A 176 -17.59 -10.64 6.17
N THR A 177 -17.22 -11.90 6.38
CA THR A 177 -16.30 -12.61 5.49
C THR A 177 -16.96 -12.79 4.11
N PRO A 178 -16.17 -13.04 3.05
CA PRO A 178 -16.20 -14.42 2.59
C PRO A 178 -14.82 -14.98 2.30
N THR A 179 -14.60 -16.14 2.91
CA THR A 179 -13.75 -17.22 2.42
C THR A 179 -14.01 -17.47 0.93
N ALA A 180 -12.99 -17.32 0.09
CA ALA A 180 -12.94 -17.95 -1.22
C ALA A 180 -11.51 -18.39 -1.51
N THR A 181 -11.13 -19.52 -0.91
CA THR A 181 -10.03 -20.35 -1.40
C THR A 181 -10.42 -20.93 -2.75
N SER A 182 -10.15 -20.21 -3.84
CA SER A 182 -10.25 -20.78 -5.18
C SER A 182 -8.97 -21.58 -5.47
N LYS A 183 -9.04 -22.89 -5.22
CA LYS A 183 -8.12 -23.87 -5.78
C LYS A 183 -8.09 -23.71 -7.30
N LEU A 184 -6.94 -23.35 -7.85
CA LEU A 184 -6.59 -23.55 -9.26
C LEU A 184 -6.61 -25.06 -9.54
N ILE A 185 -7.72 -25.55 -10.08
CA ILE A 185 -7.78 -26.87 -10.71
C ILE A 185 -7.18 -26.69 -12.11
N VAL A 186 -5.93 -27.11 -12.26
CA VAL A 186 -5.31 -27.36 -13.57
C VAL A 186 -6.10 -28.51 -14.21
N ARG A 187 -6.83 -28.23 -15.28
CA ARG A 187 -7.39 -29.28 -16.14
C ARG A 187 -6.37 -29.61 -17.22
N GLU A 188 -5.83 -30.82 -17.16
CA GLU A 188 -5.09 -31.43 -18.27
C GLU A 188 -6.00 -31.56 -19.51
N PRO A 189 -5.47 -31.39 -20.72
CA PRO A 189 -6.21 -31.66 -21.95
C PRO A 189 -6.31 -33.17 -22.18
N GLN A 190 -7.54 -33.68 -22.32
CA GLN A 190 -7.78 -35.02 -22.84
C GLN A 190 -7.52 -35.02 -24.36
N GLU A 191 -6.41 -35.63 -24.77
CA GLU A 191 -6.24 -36.09 -26.15
C GLU A 191 -7.27 -37.19 -26.43
N ASN A 192 -8.27 -36.83 -27.22
CA ASN A 192 -9.29 -37.75 -27.69
C ASN A 192 -8.76 -38.44 -28.96
N ALA A 193 -8.42 -39.73 -28.84
CA ALA A 193 -8.15 -40.60 -29.97
C ALA A 193 -9.47 -41.12 -30.57
N SER A 194 -9.44 -41.34 -31.89
CA SER A 194 -10.33 -42.19 -32.72
C SER A 194 -11.32 -41.44 -33.63
N HIS A 195 -10.89 -41.19 -34.88
CA HIS A 195 -11.45 -41.90 -36.04
C HIS A 195 -10.46 -41.90 -37.21
#